data_AF-A0A4V1ZY15-F1
#
_entry.id   AF-A0A4V1ZY15-F1
#
_cell.length_a   1.000
_cell.length_b   1.000
_cell.length_c   1.000
_cell.angle_alpha   90.00
_cell.angle_beta   90.00
_cell.angle_gamma   90.00
#
_symmetry.space_group_name_H-M   'P 1'
#
loop_
_entity.id
_entity.type
_entity.pdbx_description
1 polymer ?
#
loop_
_entity_poly.entity_id
_entity_poly.type
_entity_poly.pdbx_seq_one_letter_code
_entity_poly.pdbx_strand_id
1 'polypeptide(L)'
;MIISQQQEVVYMRAYRATSIEGFDVTVFAESVDEAAGAFHTHYEAVMGRAPPQFTVGRVRRPKPGMKRRHLAEALARGISGIGYMITGRGWTVIAPDLVVALVPQPA
;
A
#
# COMPACT_ATOMS: atom_id res chain seq x y z
N MET A 1 33.11 21.11 -10.06
CA MET A 1 32.70 19.69 -10.15
C MET A 1 31.23 19.63 -9.79
N ILE A 2 30.34 19.59 -10.77
CA ILE A 2 28.89 19.51 -10.52
C ILE A 2 28.59 18.02 -10.35
N ILE A 3 28.28 17.61 -9.13
CA ILE A 3 27.83 16.24 -8.83
C ILE A 3 26.40 16.16 -9.37
N SER A 4 26.24 15.62 -10.57
CA SER A 4 24.95 15.20 -11.09
C SER A 4 24.44 14.07 -10.21
N GLN A 5 23.63 14.43 -9.20
CA GLN A 5 22.79 13.49 -8.48
C GLN A 5 21.87 12.86 -9.53
N GLN A 6 22.22 11.67 -9.99
CA GLN A 6 21.31 10.83 -10.76
C GLN A 6 20.09 10.65 -9.87
N GLN A 7 19.00 11.35 -10.19
CA GLN A 7 17.71 11.08 -9.60
C GLN A 7 17.36 9.66 -10.01
N GLU A 8 17.68 8.70 -9.13
CA GLU A 8 17.23 7.34 -9.26
C GLU A 8 15.71 7.42 -9.29
N VAL A 9 15.12 7.12 -10.45
CA VAL A 9 13.67 7.17 -10.60
C VAL A 9 13.12 6.01 -9.79
N VAL A 10 12.75 6.27 -8.55
CA VAL A 10 12.13 5.30 -7.65
C VAL A 10 10.78 4.89 -8.24
N TYR A 11 10.71 3.67 -8.78
CA TYR A 11 9.48 3.14 -9.38
C TYR A 11 8.72 2.28 -8.36
N MET A 12 7.80 2.90 -7.63
CA MET A 12 6.83 2.13 -6.83
C MET A 12 5.89 1.33 -7.74
N ARG A 13 5.54 0.13 -7.25
CA ARG A 13 4.68 -0.85 -7.90
C ARG A 13 3.53 -1.20 -6.96
N ALA A 14 2.42 -1.62 -7.54
CA ALA A 14 1.31 -2.15 -6.78
C ALA A 14 1.49 -3.66 -6.55
N TYR A 15 1.32 -4.05 -5.30
CA TYR A 15 1.30 -5.42 -4.82
C TYR A 15 -0.05 -5.68 -4.16
N ARG A 16 -0.47 -6.93 -4.19
CA ARG A 16 -1.63 -7.42 -3.46
C ARG A 16 -1.10 -8.31 -2.37
N ALA A 17 -1.44 -8.00 -1.13
CA ALA A 17 -1.10 -8.80 0.02
C ALA A 17 -2.39 -9.38 0.62
N THR A 18 -2.41 -10.70 0.79
CA THR A 18 -3.58 -11.44 1.26
C THR A 18 -3.16 -12.44 2.33
N SER A 19 -3.75 -12.36 3.52
CA SER A 19 -3.60 -13.37 4.57
C SER A 19 -4.50 -14.59 4.34
N ILE A 20 -4.17 -15.73 4.93
CA ILE A 20 -5.02 -16.94 4.91
C ILE A 20 -6.39 -16.74 5.55
N GLU A 21 -6.55 -15.72 6.40
CA GLU A 21 -7.81 -15.35 7.05
C GLU A 21 -8.68 -14.43 6.17
N GLY A 22 -8.23 -14.10 4.95
CA GLY A 22 -8.99 -13.29 4.00
C GLY A 22 -8.78 -11.78 4.10
N PHE A 23 -7.89 -11.31 4.99
CA PHE A 23 -7.50 -9.89 5.01
C PHE A 23 -6.69 -9.56 3.75
N ASP A 24 -7.22 -8.67 2.90
CA ASP A 24 -6.69 -8.31 1.58
C ASP A 24 -6.45 -6.80 1.48
N VAL A 25 -5.23 -6.41 1.13
CA VAL A 25 -4.89 -5.00 0.88
C VAL A 25 -4.06 -4.86 -0.38
N THR A 26 -4.18 -3.69 -1.00
CA THR A 26 -3.25 -3.26 -2.04
C THR A 26 -2.10 -2.52 -1.35
N VAL A 27 -0.85 -2.90 -1.64
CA VAL A 27 0.35 -2.24 -1.09
C VAL A 27 1.12 -1.59 -2.23
N PHE A 28 1.56 -0.36 -2.04
CA PHE A 28 2.45 0.36 -2.96
C PHE A 28 3.85 0.38 -2.35
N ALA A 29 4.81 -0.22 -3.04
CA ALA A 29 6.18 -0.38 -2.55
C ALA A 29 7.15 -0.50 -3.73
N GLU A 30 8.45 -0.41 -3.48
CA GLU A 30 9.47 -0.55 -4.53
C GLU A 30 9.74 -2.03 -4.86
N SER A 31 9.61 -2.89 -3.86
CA SER A 31 9.87 -4.33 -3.93
C SER A 31 8.76 -5.18 -3.32
N VAL A 32 8.81 -6.50 -3.57
CA VAL A 32 7.90 -7.46 -2.91
C VAL A 32 8.17 -7.51 -1.41
N ASP A 33 9.43 -7.42 -1.00
CA ASP A 33 9.83 -7.51 0.41
C ASP A 33 9.36 -6.30 1.20
N GLU A 34 9.48 -5.10 0.63
CA GLU A 34 8.90 -3.89 1.22
C GLU A 34 7.38 -3.96 1.30
N ALA A 35 6.73 -4.51 0.26
CA ALA A 35 5.29 -4.71 0.29
C ALA A 35 4.87 -5.69 1.40
N ALA A 36 5.66 -6.73 1.64
CA ALA A 36 5.45 -7.67 2.73
C ALA A 36 5.65 -7.01 4.11
N GLY A 37 6.69 -6.21 4.28
CA GLY A 37 6.94 -5.47 5.52
C GLY A 37 5.85 -4.43 5.82
N ALA A 38 5.39 -3.69 4.81
CA ALA A 38 4.28 -2.76 4.94
C ALA A 38 2.96 -3.48 5.24
N PHE A 39 2.70 -4.63 4.60
CA PHE A 39 1.55 -5.46 4.94
C PHE A 39 1.58 -5.93 6.39
N HIS A 40 2.73 -6.41 6.86
CA HIS A 40 2.89 -6.88 8.24
C HIS A 40 2.60 -5.78 9.26
N THR A 41 3.26 -4.63 9.09
CA THR A 41 3.06 -3.44 9.95
C THR A 41 1.60 -3.04 9.99
N HIS A 42 0.96 -3.05 8.83
CA HIS A 42 -0.44 -2.65 8.71
C HIS A 42 -1.41 -3.65 9.31
N TYR A 43 -1.19 -4.95 9.09
CA TYR A 43 -1.98 -5.99 9.71
C TYR A 43 -1.87 -5.91 11.24
N GLU A 44 -0.67 -5.71 11.78
CA GLU A 44 -0.45 -5.54 13.23
C GLU A 44 -1.18 -4.30 13.77
N ALA A 45 -1.12 -3.17 13.07
CA ALA A 45 -1.81 -1.96 13.47
C ALA A 45 -3.34 -2.15 13.53
N VAL A 46 -3.92 -2.84 12.54
CA VAL A 46 -5.37 -3.06 12.44
C VAL A 46 -5.86 -4.17 13.35
N MET A 47 -5.13 -5.27 13.46
CA MET A 47 -5.57 -6.51 14.12
C MET A 47 -4.98 -6.68 15.52
N GLY A 48 -3.99 -5.87 15.91
CA GLY A 48 -3.31 -5.94 17.20
C GLY A 48 -2.40 -7.17 17.38
N ARG A 49 -2.08 -7.89 16.29
CA ARG A 49 -1.24 -9.09 16.29
C ARG A 49 -0.55 -9.28 14.93
N ALA A 50 0.52 -10.07 14.90
CA ALA A 50 1.20 -10.43 13.67
C ALA A 50 0.26 -11.16 12.69
N PRO A 51 0.41 -10.95 11.36
CA PRO A 51 -0.33 -11.70 10.37
C PRO A 51 -0.01 -13.20 10.48
N PRO A 52 -1.00 -14.08 10.26
CA PRO A 52 -0.72 -15.50 10.00
C PRO A 52 0.02 -15.64 8.65
N GLN A 53 0.06 -16.83 8.08
CA GLN A 53 0.59 -16.99 6.71
C GLN A 53 -0.12 -16.04 5.73
N PHE A 54 0.66 -15.40 4.85
CA PHE A 54 0.17 -14.48 3.85
C PHE A 54 0.96 -14.60 2.55
N THR A 55 0.38 -14.09 1.48
CA THR A 55 1.03 -14.04 0.15
C THR A 55 1.09 -12.61 -0.34
N VAL A 56 2.16 -12.27 -1.04
CA VAL A 56 2.34 -10.96 -1.68
C VAL A 56 2.64 -11.18 -3.15
N GLY A 57 1.79 -10.64 -4.02
CA GLY A 57 1.91 -10.78 -5.46
C GLY A 57 1.85 -9.45 -6.17
N ARG A 58 2.72 -9.25 -7.17
CA ARG A 58 2.69 -8.03 -7.98
C ARG A 58 1.38 -7.95 -8.77
N VAL A 59 0.72 -6.81 -8.69
CA VAL A 59 -0.49 -6.52 -9.45
C VAL A 59 -0.08 -6.14 -10.88
N ARG A 60 -0.44 -6.98 -11.87
CA ARG A 60 -0.11 -6.74 -13.29
C ARG A 60 -0.97 -5.67 -13.94
N ARG A 61 -2.19 -5.42 -13.44
CA ARG A 61 -3.12 -4.39 -13.94
C ARG A 61 -3.67 -3.57 -12.78
N PRO A 62 -3.58 -2.22 -12.82
CA PRO A 62 -4.21 -1.34 -11.84
C PRO A 62 -5.68 -1.70 -11.62
N LYS A 63 -6.14 -1.70 -10.35
CA LYS A 63 -7.58 -1.80 -10.07
C LYS A 63 -8.32 -0.60 -10.70
N PRO A 64 -9.59 -0.75 -11.14
CA PRO A 64 -10.38 0.36 -11.68
C PRO A 64 -10.38 1.58 -10.74
N GLY A 65 -10.21 2.78 -11.29
CA GLY A 65 -10.14 4.02 -10.51
C GLY A 65 -8.79 4.34 -9.86
N MET A 66 -7.82 3.42 -9.90
CA MET A 66 -6.47 3.64 -9.39
C MET A 66 -5.67 4.52 -10.37
N LYS A 67 -5.59 5.82 -10.10
CA LYS A 67 -4.86 6.80 -10.94
C LYS A 67 -3.40 6.93 -10.49
N ARG A 68 -2.45 7.01 -11.44
CA ARG A 68 -1.01 7.23 -11.20
C ARG A 68 -0.69 8.46 -10.32
N ARG A 69 -1.60 9.44 -10.23
CA ARG A 69 -1.42 10.65 -9.40
C ARG A 69 -1.55 10.40 -7.88
N HIS A 70 -2.33 9.40 -7.45
CA HIS A 70 -2.41 9.02 -6.03
C HIS A 70 -1.20 8.18 -5.60
N LEU A 71 -0.54 7.56 -6.59
CA LEU A 71 0.79 6.96 -6.45
C LEU A 71 1.83 8.04 -6.09
N ALA A 72 1.76 9.22 -6.71
CA ALA A 72 2.77 10.29 -6.62
C ALA A 72 2.88 10.93 -5.22
N GLU A 73 1.81 10.90 -4.43
CA GLU A 73 1.76 11.54 -3.10
C GLU A 73 2.36 10.66 -1.99
N ALA A 74 2.16 9.33 -2.09
CA ALA A 74 2.91 8.37 -1.27
C ALA A 74 4.39 8.30 -1.70
N LEU A 75 4.63 8.34 -3.02
CA LEU A 75 5.96 8.45 -3.62
C LEU A 75 6.74 9.70 -3.14
N ALA A 76 6.09 10.85 -2.98
CA ALA A 76 6.76 12.08 -2.54
C ALA A 76 7.34 12.00 -1.11
N ARG A 77 6.93 11.00 -0.32
CA ARG A 77 7.40 10.79 1.06
C ARG A 77 8.40 9.63 1.20
N GLY A 78 8.68 8.89 0.13
CA GLY A 78 9.66 7.79 0.13
C GLY A 78 9.29 6.61 1.05
N ILE A 79 8.00 6.40 1.33
CA ILE A 79 7.52 5.31 2.19
C ILE A 79 6.55 4.40 1.43
N SER A 80 6.60 3.10 1.74
CA SER A 80 5.59 2.14 1.31
C SER A 80 4.22 2.51 1.87
N GLY A 81 3.16 2.34 1.09
CA GLY A 81 1.81 2.79 1.46
C GLY A 81 0.73 1.76 1.23
N ILE A 82 -0.33 1.81 2.03
CA ILE A 82 -1.49 0.91 1.94
C ILE A 82 -2.60 1.60 1.17
N GLY A 83 -3.05 0.97 0.09
CA GLY A 83 -4.12 1.43 -0.76
C GLY A 83 -5.50 1.01 -0.28
N TYR A 84 -6.35 2.00 -0.01
CA TYR A 84 -7.76 1.83 0.33
C TYR A 84 -8.68 2.46 -0.71
N MET A 85 -9.82 1.82 -0.93
CA MET A 85 -10.93 2.41 -1.67
C MET A 85 -11.90 3.05 -0.67
N ILE A 86 -11.84 4.37 -0.53
CA ILE A 86 -12.72 5.11 0.39
C ILE A 86 -13.93 5.64 -0.38
N THR A 87 -15.14 5.31 0.06
CA THR A 87 -16.38 5.79 -0.55
C THR A 87 -16.44 7.32 -0.60
N GLY A 88 -16.77 7.88 -1.76
CA GLY A 88 -16.83 9.32 -1.98
C GLY A 88 -15.46 10.03 -2.15
N ARG A 89 -14.34 9.41 -1.75
CA ARG A 89 -12.99 9.97 -1.91
C ARG A 89 -12.14 9.27 -2.97
N GLY A 90 -12.47 8.04 -3.31
CA GLY A 90 -11.69 7.25 -4.26
C GLY A 90 -10.49 6.58 -3.60
N TRP A 91 -9.49 6.23 -4.42
CA TRP A 91 -8.31 5.51 -3.95
C TRP A 91 -7.45 6.43 -3.09
N THR A 92 -7.21 6.01 -1.86
CA THR A 92 -6.39 6.74 -0.89
C THR A 92 -5.23 5.84 -0.48
N VAL A 93 -4.03 6.41 -0.39
CA VAL A 93 -2.85 5.70 0.12
C VAL A 93 -2.53 6.25 1.50
N ILE A 94 -2.37 5.36 2.46
CA ILE A 94 -2.04 5.71 3.85
C ILE A 94 -0.71 5.08 4.26
N ALA A 95 -0.12 5.60 5.34
CA ALA A 95 1.04 4.97 5.96
C ALA A 95 0.67 3.58 6.52
N PRO A 96 1.60 2.61 6.54
CA PRO A 96 1.31 1.24 6.97
C PRO A 96 0.79 1.15 8.41
N ASP A 97 1.30 1.98 9.31
CA ASP A 97 0.93 2.05 10.71
C ASP A 97 -0.38 2.80 10.99
N LEU A 98 -0.95 3.47 9.97
CA LEU A 98 -2.18 4.23 10.14
C LEU A 98 -3.41 3.31 10.08
N VAL A 99 -4.18 3.28 11.17
CA VAL A 99 -5.51 2.67 11.19
C VAL A 99 -6.54 3.71 10.75
N VAL A 100 -7.10 3.52 9.56
CA VAL A 100 -8.28 4.30 9.15
C VAL A 100 -9.50 3.60 9.72
N ALA A 101 -10.25 4.28 10.59
CA ALA A 101 -11.60 3.84 10.95
C ALA A 101 -12.44 3.80 9.67
N LEU A 102 -12.56 2.61 9.07
CA LEU A 102 -13.51 2.36 7.99
C LEU A 102 -14.88 2.56 8.61
N VAL A 103 -15.51 3.71 8.35
CA VAL A 103 -16.89 3.95 8.77
C VAL A 103 -17.73 2.83 8.14
N PRO A 104 -18.34 1.93 8.92
CA PRO A 104 -19.20 0.91 8.36
C PRO A 104 -20.39 1.61 7.70
N GLN A 105 -20.67 1.29 6.44
CA GLN A 105 -21.93 1.74 5.85
C GLN A 105 -23.08 0.97 6.50
N PRO A 106 -24.18 1.64 6.87
CA PRO A 106 -25.42 0.93 7.16
C PRO A 106 -25.87 0.17 5.91
N ALA A 107 -26.40 -1.03 6.15
CA ALA A 107 -26.90 -1.96 5.15
C ALA A 107 -28.05 -1.39 4.31
#